data_AF-A0A960YGV0-F1
#
_entry.id   AF-A0A960YGV0-F1
#
_cell.length_a   1.000
_cell.length_b   1.000
_cell.length_c   1.000
_cell.angle_alpha   90.00
_cell.angle_beta   90.00
_cell.angle_gamma   90.00
#
_symmetry.space_group_name_H-M   'P 1'
#
loop_
_entity.id
_entity.type
_entity.pdbx_description
1 polymer ?
#
loop_
_entity_poly.entity_id
_entity_poly.type
_entity_poly.pdbx_seq_one_letter_code
_entity_poly.pdbx_strand_id
1 'polypeptide(L)'
;LGALLLARRELPPRQAMDVYAALPARVQALGDGRLHRYPLLLDTAAPPPELAEAVAPLPVQDDDGAWRLVTLGGEPASPQRYQALGALREGRRPYAQGGRWGYLDAAGRELTPPRWTWADAFSEGLAAASRDSVAIGFIDSTGAFAIAPRFRGVDAFSEGLCMAVTDSLGGYIDRAGEWVIPPRFTWSGRFSEGLAAATVDGRAVGFVDRDGEFVLPPRWQYAGDFEDGLAPVTRNGRVGYVNRAGELVIPCRYEEGMPFSEGLAAVASGGRVGYVDAAGAERLPTHYTAGTPFEHGVALVVDGGRLLVIDTEGRALWRSPTE
;
A
#
# COMPACT_ATOMS: atom_id res chain seq x y z
N LEU A 1 5.85 2.13 -0.51
CA LEU A 1 4.75 2.89 0.15
C LEU A 1 4.24 4.02 -0.75
N GLY A 2 3.20 3.75 -1.55
CA GLY A 2 2.58 4.73 -2.45
C GLY A 2 1.36 5.40 -1.80
N ALA A 3 1.54 6.60 -1.24
CA ALA A 3 0.45 7.52 -0.97
C ALA A 3 0.99 8.94 -0.73
N LEU A 4 0.79 9.86 -1.68
CA LEU A 4 0.47 11.26 -1.38
C LEU A 4 0.00 12.01 -2.64
N LEU A 5 -1.26 12.43 -2.65
CA LEU A 5 -1.81 13.46 -3.54
C LEU A 5 -2.22 14.68 -2.68
N LEU A 6 -1.49 15.77 -2.92
CA LEU A 6 -1.73 17.22 -2.72
C LEU A 6 -2.42 17.77 -1.46
N ALA A 7 -1.63 18.52 -0.67
CA ALA A 7 -2.01 19.86 -0.22
C ALA A 7 -0.77 20.77 -0.09
N ARG A 8 -0.64 21.78 -0.97
CA ARG A 8 0.29 22.90 -0.78
C ARG A 8 -0.26 23.84 0.30
N ARG A 9 0.27 23.74 1.53
CA ARG A 9 0.75 24.83 2.40
C ARG A 9 1.02 24.30 3.81
N GLU A 10 2.29 24.44 4.21
CA GLU A 10 2.92 24.40 5.54
C GLU A 10 2.36 23.44 6.60
N LEU A 11 3.11 22.36 6.92
CA LEU A 11 3.31 21.78 8.26
C LEU A 11 4.50 20.76 8.20
N PRO A 12 5.33 20.62 9.25
CA PRO A 12 6.60 19.86 9.24
C PRO A 12 6.43 18.33 9.41
N PRO A 13 7.41 17.50 8.98
CA PRO A 13 7.23 16.08 8.75
C PRO A 13 7.54 15.21 9.98
N ARG A 14 6.57 14.40 10.43
CA ARG A 14 6.80 13.13 11.14
C ARG A 14 5.66 12.14 10.82
N GLN A 15 6.06 10.93 10.42
CA GLN A 15 5.27 9.69 10.31
C GLN A 15 4.29 9.59 9.12
N ALA A 16 4.68 8.83 8.10
CA ALA A 16 3.76 8.25 7.11
C ALA A 16 4.04 6.74 7.02
N MET A 17 3.00 5.99 7.35
CA MET A 17 2.92 4.55 7.63
C MET A 17 2.28 3.79 6.47
N ASP A 18 2.63 2.51 6.42
CA ASP A 18 2.26 1.39 5.54
C ASP A 18 0.88 1.41 4.87
N VAL A 19 0.90 1.26 3.54
CA VAL A 19 -0.23 0.93 2.69
C VAL A 19 0.01 -0.51 2.27
N TYR A 20 -0.88 -1.44 2.65
CA TYR A 20 -1.26 -2.61 1.85
C TYR A 20 -2.17 -3.53 2.69
N ALA A 21 -3.50 -3.36 2.62
CA ALA A 21 -4.47 -4.46 2.66
C ALA A 21 -5.60 -4.12 1.69
N ALA A 22 -6.05 -5.14 0.98
CA ALA A 22 -6.98 -5.08 -0.14
C ALA A 22 -8.21 -4.19 0.14
N LEU A 23 -8.56 -3.43 -0.91
CA LEU A 23 -9.64 -2.43 -1.05
C LEU A 23 -9.38 -1.05 -0.38
N PRO A 24 -9.35 0.03 -1.17
CA PRO A 24 -8.86 1.34 -0.74
C PRO A 24 -9.84 2.02 0.22
N ALA A 25 -9.48 2.04 1.50
CA ALA A 25 -9.93 3.12 2.38
C ALA A 25 -9.21 4.42 1.98
N ARG A 26 -9.64 5.03 0.86
CA ARG A 26 -9.58 6.47 0.50
C ARG A 26 -9.88 6.70 -0.99
N VAL A 27 -11.16 6.74 -1.32
CA VAL A 27 -11.66 7.86 -2.13
C VAL A 27 -11.81 9.03 -1.16
N GLN A 28 -10.78 9.86 -0.97
CA GLN A 28 -10.94 11.15 -0.29
C GLN A 28 -10.00 12.18 -0.91
N ALA A 29 -10.53 12.93 -1.88
CA ALA A 29 -10.55 14.39 -1.91
C ALA A 29 -10.96 14.90 -3.30
N LEU A 30 -12.26 15.11 -3.51
CA LEU A 30 -12.73 16.15 -4.42
C LEU A 30 -13.71 17.04 -3.64
N GLY A 31 -13.17 18.09 -3.01
CA GLY A 31 -13.71 19.43 -3.29
C GLY A 31 -14.73 20.11 -2.38
N ASP A 32 -15.07 19.69 -1.15
CA ASP A 32 -15.89 20.58 -0.28
C ASP A 32 -15.81 20.37 1.25
N GLY A 33 -15.01 19.42 1.75
CA GLY A 33 -14.86 19.21 3.19
C GLY A 33 -16.11 18.70 3.90
N ARG A 34 -17.09 18.15 3.18
CA ARG A 34 -18.21 17.40 3.76
C ARG A 34 -18.01 15.89 3.61
N LEU A 35 -18.04 15.19 4.74
CA LEU A 35 -18.07 13.73 4.81
C LEU A 35 -19.42 13.22 4.31
N HIS A 36 -19.51 12.83 3.04
CA HIS A 36 -20.62 11.99 2.58
C HIS A 36 -20.32 10.56 3.00
N ARG A 37 -21.05 10.08 4.02
CA ARG A 37 -21.10 8.66 4.39
C ARG A 37 -21.68 7.91 3.20
N TYR A 38 -20.89 7.09 2.53
CA TYR A 38 -21.43 6.03 1.70
C TYR A 38 -21.75 4.85 2.63
N PRO A 39 -23.03 4.58 2.94
CA PRO A 39 -23.36 3.29 3.52
C PRO A 39 -22.95 2.24 2.48
N LEU A 40 -22.09 1.29 2.88
CA LEU A 40 -22.14 -0.02 2.25
C LEU A 40 -23.58 -0.49 2.42
N LEU A 41 -24.37 -0.42 1.33
CA LEU A 41 -25.69 -1.04 1.25
C LEU A 41 -25.47 -2.55 1.38
N LEU A 42 -25.41 -3.02 2.63
CA LEU A 42 -25.67 -4.39 3.03
C LEU A 42 -27.16 -4.67 2.82
N ASP A 43 -27.60 -4.66 1.57
CA ASP A 43 -28.90 -5.22 1.20
C ASP A 43 -28.75 -5.92 -0.15
N THR A 44 -28.13 -7.09 -0.13
CA THR A 44 -28.44 -8.19 -1.04
C THR A 44 -27.97 -9.49 -0.39
N ALA A 45 -28.80 -10.53 -0.53
CA ALA A 45 -28.69 -11.90 0.00
C ALA A 45 -27.33 -12.35 0.56
N ALA A 46 -27.36 -12.96 1.75
CA ALA A 46 -26.21 -13.55 2.42
C ALA A 46 -25.31 -14.34 1.44
N PRO A 47 -23.97 -14.20 1.54
CA PRO A 47 -23.04 -14.92 0.67
C PRO A 47 -23.21 -16.44 0.84
N PRO A 48 -22.84 -17.24 -0.18
CA PRO A 48 -22.78 -18.69 -0.05
C PRO A 48 -21.99 -19.07 1.22
N PRO A 49 -22.47 -20.03 2.06
CA PRO A 49 -21.83 -20.36 3.33
C PRO A 49 -20.33 -20.64 3.22
N GLU A 50 -19.92 -21.28 2.12
CA GLU A 50 -18.53 -21.61 1.79
C GLU A 50 -17.64 -20.37 1.59
N LEU A 51 -18.21 -19.26 1.07
CA LEU A 51 -17.55 -17.96 0.93
C LEU A 51 -17.61 -17.13 2.21
N ALA A 52 -18.73 -17.24 2.96
CA ALA A 52 -18.89 -16.60 4.26
C ALA A 52 -17.86 -17.10 5.29
N GLU A 53 -17.50 -18.39 5.23
CA GLU A 53 -16.48 -19.01 6.07
C GLU A 53 -15.04 -18.78 5.57
N ALA A 54 -14.85 -18.60 4.25
CA ALA A 54 -13.52 -18.45 3.64
C ALA A 54 -12.97 -17.01 3.68
N VAL A 55 -13.81 -16.01 3.92
CA VAL A 55 -13.41 -14.59 3.89
C VAL A 55 -13.21 -14.06 5.30
N ALA A 56 -12.00 -13.57 5.57
CA ALA A 56 -11.67 -12.93 6.83
C ALA A 56 -12.60 -11.74 7.12
N PRO A 57 -12.98 -11.48 8.39
CA PRO A 57 -13.84 -10.37 8.74
C PRO A 57 -13.33 -9.02 8.25
N LEU A 58 -14.26 -8.21 7.75
CA LEU A 58 -13.98 -6.91 7.17
C LEU A 58 -13.91 -5.82 8.25
N PRO A 59 -12.93 -4.91 8.19
CA PRO A 59 -12.92 -3.74 9.04
C PRO A 59 -13.98 -2.73 8.58
N VAL A 60 -14.86 -2.33 9.49
CA VAL A 60 -15.83 -1.25 9.27
C VAL A 60 -15.62 -0.19 10.34
N GLN A 61 -15.56 1.07 9.92
CA GLN A 61 -15.52 2.20 10.83
C GLN A 61 -16.94 2.69 11.10
N ASP A 62 -17.28 2.79 12.38
CA ASP A 62 -18.56 3.31 12.83
C ASP A 62 -18.55 4.84 12.87
N ASP A 63 -19.75 5.40 13.05
CA ASP A 63 -20.04 6.82 13.06
C ASP A 63 -19.26 7.66 14.09
N ASP A 64 -18.87 7.03 15.20
CA ASP A 64 -18.08 7.63 16.28
C ASP A 64 -16.56 7.45 16.08
N GLY A 65 -16.15 6.89 14.94
CA GLY A 65 -14.76 6.69 14.54
C GLY A 65 -14.13 5.39 15.04
N ALA A 66 -14.83 4.59 15.85
CA ALA A 66 -14.32 3.29 16.28
C ALA A 66 -14.44 2.24 15.17
N TRP A 67 -13.54 1.27 15.18
CA TRP A 67 -13.50 0.18 14.20
C TRP A 67 -14.12 -1.10 14.77
N ARG A 68 -14.79 -1.89 13.93
CA ARG A 68 -15.23 -3.24 14.26
C ARG A 68 -14.93 -4.21 13.14
N LEU A 69 -14.85 -5.49 13.48
CA LEU A 69 -14.81 -6.56 12.49
C LEU A 69 -16.21 -7.10 12.29
N VAL A 70 -16.63 -7.19 11.03
CA VAL A 70 -17.90 -7.82 10.66
C VAL A 70 -17.65 -8.95 9.68
N THR A 71 -18.42 -10.02 9.81
CA THR A 71 -18.51 -11.06 8.78
C THR A 71 -19.06 -10.46 7.49
N LEU A 72 -18.96 -11.19 6.38
CA LEU A 72 -19.60 -10.76 5.13
C LEU A 72 -21.12 -10.57 5.26
N GLY A 73 -21.78 -11.28 6.18
CA GLY A 73 -23.21 -11.10 6.47
C GLY A 73 -23.54 -9.85 7.30
N GLY A 74 -22.54 -9.05 7.68
CA GLY A 74 -22.70 -7.86 8.52
C GLY A 74 -22.72 -8.13 10.03
N GLU A 75 -22.68 -9.40 10.43
CA GLU A 75 -22.66 -9.78 11.85
C GLU A 75 -21.30 -9.45 12.49
N PRO A 76 -21.26 -9.00 13.74
CA PRO A 76 -20.01 -8.77 14.45
C PRO A 76 -19.15 -10.04 14.52
N ALA A 77 -17.91 -9.96 14.02
CA ALA A 77 -16.93 -11.05 14.09
C ALA A 77 -15.97 -10.93 15.28
N SER A 78 -15.87 -9.73 15.87
CA SER A 78 -15.12 -9.48 17.09
C SER A 78 -16.05 -9.12 18.26
N PRO A 79 -15.72 -9.53 19.50
CA PRO A 79 -16.53 -9.21 20.67
C PRO A 79 -16.45 -7.73 21.07
N GLN A 80 -15.49 -7.00 20.51
CA GLN A 80 -15.21 -5.62 20.87
C GLN A 80 -14.97 -4.74 19.63
N ARG A 81 -15.02 -3.44 19.87
CA ARG A 81 -14.63 -2.37 18.95
C ARG A 81 -13.19 -1.94 19.26
N TYR A 82 -12.53 -1.37 18.27
CA TYR A 82 -11.11 -1.05 18.28
C TYR A 82 -10.89 0.42 17.96
N GLN A 83 -9.79 0.99 18.47
CA GLN A 83 -9.41 2.38 18.16
C GLN A 83 -8.79 2.49 16.76
N ALA A 84 -8.10 1.44 16.32
CA ALA A 84 -7.59 1.29 14.96
C ALA A 84 -7.48 -0.19 14.58
N LEU A 85 -7.55 -0.47 13.29
CA LEU A 85 -7.24 -1.76 12.68
C LEU A 85 -6.28 -1.50 11.52
N GLY A 86 -5.20 -2.28 11.44
CA GLY A 86 -4.34 -2.27 10.26
C GLY A 86 -4.68 -3.39 9.27
N ALA A 87 -3.77 -3.59 8.33
CA ALA A 87 -3.90 -4.56 7.26
C ALA A 87 -3.90 -6.02 7.75
N LEU A 88 -4.79 -6.86 7.23
CA LEU A 88 -4.66 -8.31 7.37
C LEU A 88 -3.57 -8.80 6.40
N ARG A 89 -2.45 -9.26 6.94
CA ARG A 89 -1.36 -9.88 6.17
C ARG A 89 -0.93 -11.15 6.86
N GLU A 90 -0.70 -12.20 6.07
CA GLU A 90 -0.24 -13.50 6.57
C GLU A 90 -1.12 -14.06 7.71
N GLY A 91 -2.43 -13.83 7.61
CA GLY A 91 -3.41 -14.28 8.60
C GLY A 91 -3.37 -13.53 9.94
N ARG A 92 -2.69 -12.37 10.02
CA ARG A 92 -2.56 -11.55 11.22
C ARG A 92 -2.93 -10.10 10.94
N ARG A 93 -3.60 -9.46 11.89
CA ARG A 93 -4.03 -8.06 11.79
C ARG A 93 -3.60 -7.27 13.02
N PRO A 94 -2.86 -6.18 12.89
CA PRO A 94 -2.58 -5.30 14.01
C PRO A 94 -3.85 -4.54 14.39
N TYR A 95 -4.09 -4.38 15.69
CA TYR A 95 -5.21 -3.61 16.22
C TYR A 95 -4.74 -2.70 17.35
N ALA A 96 -5.36 -1.53 17.50
CA ALA A 96 -5.06 -0.61 18.59
C ALA A 96 -6.19 -0.57 19.62
N GLN A 97 -5.83 -0.67 20.89
CA GLN A 97 -6.72 -0.51 22.03
C GLN A 97 -5.96 0.03 23.24
N GLY A 98 -6.53 1.03 23.92
CA GLY A 98 -5.89 1.65 25.09
C GLY A 98 -4.56 2.34 24.77
N GLY A 99 -4.42 2.89 23.56
CA GLY A 99 -3.19 3.56 23.10
C GLY A 99 -2.02 2.63 22.82
N ARG A 100 -2.26 1.31 22.74
CA ARG A 100 -1.25 0.31 22.38
C ARG A 100 -1.77 -0.60 21.27
N TRP A 101 -0.84 -1.25 20.60
CA TRP A 101 -1.09 -2.19 19.52
C TRP A 101 -0.95 -3.64 20.00
N GLY A 102 -1.82 -4.50 19.50
CA GLY A 102 -1.82 -5.96 19.62
C GLY A 102 -2.10 -6.60 18.25
N TYR A 103 -2.32 -7.91 18.21
CA TYR A 103 -2.63 -8.64 16.98
C TYR A 103 -3.84 -9.54 17.13
N LEU A 104 -4.63 -9.61 16.05
CA LEU A 104 -5.73 -10.55 15.85
C LEU A 104 -5.32 -11.58 14.79
N ASP A 105 -5.92 -12.76 14.84
CA ASP A 105 -5.88 -13.75 13.75
C ASP A 105 -6.81 -13.33 12.60
N ALA A 106 -6.80 -14.12 11.52
CA ALA A 106 -7.64 -13.91 10.34
C ALA A 106 -9.15 -13.95 10.65
N ALA A 107 -9.57 -14.57 11.76
CA ALA A 107 -10.96 -14.63 12.20
C ALA A 107 -11.32 -13.51 13.18
N GLY A 108 -10.38 -12.62 13.52
CA GLY A 108 -10.59 -11.54 14.48
C GLY A 108 -10.42 -11.93 15.96
N ARG A 109 -9.92 -13.14 16.25
CA ARG A 109 -9.59 -13.57 17.62
C ARG A 109 -8.26 -12.99 18.04
N GLU A 110 -8.13 -12.61 19.31
CA GLU A 110 -6.88 -12.03 19.81
C GLU A 110 -5.74 -13.07 19.83
N LEU A 111 -4.64 -12.76 19.13
CA LEU A 111 -3.37 -13.50 19.20
C LEU A 111 -2.47 -12.94 20.30
N THR A 112 -2.37 -11.62 20.38
CA THR A 112 -1.57 -10.94 21.39
C THR A 112 -2.30 -9.69 21.88
N PRO A 113 -2.40 -9.48 23.22
CA PRO A 113 -3.01 -8.27 23.77
C PRO A 113 -2.17 -7.02 23.48
N PRO A 114 -2.74 -5.80 23.62
CA PRO A 114 -2.07 -4.57 23.26
C PRO A 114 -0.88 -4.29 24.18
N ARG A 115 0.33 -4.33 23.63
CA ARG A 115 1.58 -4.20 24.39
C ARG A 115 2.65 -3.35 23.71
N TRP A 116 2.49 -3.05 22.42
CA TRP A 116 3.40 -2.19 21.68
C TRP A 116 2.85 -0.77 21.63
N THR A 117 3.70 0.25 21.65
CA THR A 117 3.24 1.62 21.41
C THR A 117 2.91 1.85 19.94
N TRP A 118 3.52 1.05 19.06
CA TRP A 118 3.25 1.00 17.64
C TRP A 118 3.64 -0.38 17.08
N ALA A 119 2.84 -0.93 16.17
CA ALA A 119 3.15 -2.17 15.47
C ALA A 119 2.48 -2.18 14.09
N ASP A 120 3.14 -2.78 13.11
CA ASP A 120 2.70 -2.82 11.72
C ASP A 120 2.23 -4.23 11.28
N ALA A 121 1.74 -4.36 10.04
CA ALA A 121 1.36 -5.64 9.46
C ALA A 121 2.57 -6.58 9.29
N PHE A 122 2.28 -7.89 9.25
CA PHE A 122 3.30 -8.88 8.97
C PHE A 122 3.68 -8.87 7.48
N SER A 123 4.97 -8.96 7.19
CA SER A 123 5.51 -9.23 5.87
C SER A 123 6.71 -10.18 5.99
N GLU A 124 6.70 -11.21 5.15
CA GLU A 124 7.63 -12.33 5.18
C GLU A 124 7.78 -12.97 6.57
N GLY A 125 6.71 -13.05 7.37
CA GLY A 125 6.73 -13.67 8.70
C GLY A 125 7.29 -12.79 9.82
N LEU A 126 7.59 -11.52 9.55
CA LEU A 126 8.03 -10.53 10.54
C LEU A 126 7.12 -9.29 10.52
N ALA A 127 6.96 -8.63 11.66
CA ALA A 127 6.27 -7.34 11.73
C ALA A 127 7.12 -6.32 12.50
N ALA A 128 7.17 -5.09 12.00
CA ALA A 128 7.83 -4.00 12.71
C ALA A 128 7.02 -3.63 13.96
N ALA A 129 7.70 -3.45 15.10
CA ALA A 129 7.04 -3.08 16.35
C ALA A 129 7.97 -2.30 17.29
N SER A 130 7.37 -1.45 18.13
CA SER A 130 8.06 -0.64 19.13
C SER A 130 7.36 -0.71 20.48
N ARG A 131 8.13 -0.66 21.57
CA ARG A 131 7.61 -0.61 22.96
C ARG A 131 7.64 0.79 23.57
N ASP A 132 8.40 1.70 22.99
CA ASP A 132 8.69 3.04 23.52
C ASP A 132 8.49 4.17 22.50
N SER A 133 8.13 3.82 21.26
CA SER A 133 8.02 4.75 20.12
C SER A 133 9.33 5.44 19.74
N VAL A 134 10.46 4.90 20.20
CA VAL A 134 11.82 5.41 19.93
C VAL A 134 12.58 4.43 19.06
N ALA A 135 12.62 3.16 19.48
CA ALA A 135 13.32 2.11 18.76
C ALA A 135 12.34 1.09 18.19
N ILE A 136 12.55 0.73 16.94
CA ILE A 136 11.80 -0.25 16.19
C ILE A 136 12.65 -1.51 16.04
N GLY A 137 12.04 -2.65 16.31
CA GLY A 137 12.55 -3.98 16.00
C GLY A 137 11.52 -4.77 15.22
N PHE A 138 11.77 -6.05 15.01
CA PHE A 138 10.83 -6.95 14.33
C PHE A 138 10.41 -8.09 15.22
N ILE A 139 9.11 -8.30 15.33
CA ILE A 139 8.53 -9.43 16.04
C ILE A 139 8.20 -10.58 15.10
N ASP A 140 8.34 -11.79 15.59
CA ASP A 140 7.87 -13.00 14.92
C ASP A 140 6.38 -13.27 15.21
N SER A 141 5.88 -14.37 14.65
CA SER A 141 4.50 -14.81 14.83
C SER A 141 4.08 -15.12 16.28
N THR A 142 5.02 -15.29 17.21
CA THR A 142 4.75 -15.47 18.64
C THR A 142 4.66 -14.12 19.38
N GLY A 143 5.06 -13.03 18.72
CA GLY A 143 5.17 -11.70 19.31
C GLY A 143 6.50 -11.46 20.04
N ALA A 144 7.46 -12.39 19.94
CA ALA A 144 8.82 -12.20 20.42
C ALA A 144 9.64 -11.40 19.41
N PHE A 145 10.59 -10.58 19.87
CA PHE A 145 11.49 -9.88 18.96
C PHE A 145 12.47 -10.87 18.32
N ALA A 146 12.32 -11.10 17.01
CA ALA A 146 13.31 -11.78 16.19
C ALA A 146 14.50 -10.86 15.87
N ILE A 147 14.23 -9.56 15.68
CA ILE A 147 15.24 -8.52 15.55
C ILE A 147 15.00 -7.52 16.69
N ALA A 148 16.00 -7.36 17.56
CA ALA A 148 15.89 -6.47 18.72
C ALA A 148 15.68 -5.00 18.30
N PRO A 149 14.88 -4.22 19.04
CA PRO A 149 14.66 -2.82 18.72
C PRO A 149 15.94 -2.00 18.69
N ARG A 150 16.25 -1.41 17.54
CA ARG A 150 17.43 -0.55 17.34
C ARG A 150 17.33 0.46 16.21
N PHE A 151 16.28 0.37 15.39
CA PHE A 151 16.09 1.25 14.23
C PHE A 151 15.16 2.40 14.58
N ARG A 152 15.34 3.57 13.96
CA ARG A 152 14.45 4.72 14.08
C ARG A 152 13.32 4.72 13.05
N GLY A 153 13.54 4.04 11.93
CA GLY A 153 12.58 3.89 10.85
C GLY A 153 12.87 2.60 10.09
N VAL A 154 11.81 1.93 9.67
CA VAL A 154 11.88 0.73 8.83
C VAL A 154 10.71 0.74 7.85
N ASP A 155 10.80 -0.04 6.78
CA ASP A 155 9.68 -0.43 5.91
C ASP A 155 9.34 -1.92 6.16
N ALA A 156 8.36 -2.47 5.45
CA ALA A 156 8.10 -3.90 5.43
C ALA A 156 9.23 -4.68 4.73
N PHE A 157 9.43 -5.95 5.11
CA PHE A 157 10.29 -6.86 4.35
C PHE A 157 9.68 -7.14 2.97
N SER A 158 10.53 -7.10 1.94
CA SER A 158 10.19 -7.47 0.57
C SER A 158 11.40 -8.11 -0.09
N GLU A 159 11.20 -9.30 -0.64
CA GLU A 159 12.21 -10.17 -1.21
C GLU A 159 13.44 -10.40 -0.29
N GLY A 160 13.18 -10.61 1.01
CA GLY A 160 14.20 -10.87 2.02
C GLY A 160 14.95 -9.65 2.55
N LEU A 161 14.66 -8.44 2.05
CA LEU A 161 15.31 -7.19 2.45
C LEU A 161 14.31 -6.18 3.00
N CYS A 162 14.75 -5.36 3.94
CA CYS A 162 13.95 -4.29 4.54
C CYS A 162 14.76 -3.01 4.58
N MET A 163 14.16 -1.89 4.16
CA MET A 163 14.78 -0.58 4.37
C MET A 163 14.79 -0.27 5.87
N ALA A 164 15.96 0.10 6.40
CA ALA A 164 16.10 0.48 7.80
C ALA A 164 16.97 1.72 7.97
N VAL A 165 16.66 2.52 9.00
CA VAL A 165 17.34 3.77 9.36
C VAL A 165 17.75 3.71 10.84
N THR A 166 19.02 3.94 11.16
CA THR A 166 19.48 4.14 12.55
C THR A 166 19.64 5.62 12.89
N ASP A 167 20.10 6.43 11.92
CA ASP A 167 20.31 7.87 12.09
C ASP A 167 19.50 8.67 11.07
N SER A 168 20.15 9.19 10.02
CA SER A 168 19.53 10.02 8.98
C SER A 168 19.53 9.37 7.60
N LEU A 169 20.35 8.34 7.39
CA LEU A 169 20.44 7.60 6.13
C LEU A 169 19.86 6.20 6.31
N GLY A 170 19.21 5.73 5.25
CA GLY A 170 18.70 4.38 5.12
C GLY A 170 19.68 3.45 4.41
N GLY A 171 19.61 2.19 4.78
CA GLY A 171 20.22 1.05 4.08
C GLY A 171 19.24 -0.11 4.05
N TYR A 172 19.71 -1.31 3.73
CA TYR A 172 18.90 -2.52 3.75
C TYR A 172 19.45 -3.57 4.70
N ILE A 173 18.57 -4.10 5.53
CA ILE A 173 18.86 -5.23 6.42
C ILE A 173 18.23 -6.51 5.89
N ASP A 174 18.84 -7.64 6.21
CA ASP A 174 18.23 -8.96 6.04
C ASP A 174 17.28 -9.31 7.20
N ARG A 175 16.72 -10.51 7.15
CA ARG A 175 15.79 -11.03 8.16
C ARG A 175 16.45 -11.44 9.49
N ALA A 176 17.77 -11.49 9.57
CA ALA A 176 18.51 -11.56 10.83
C ALA A 176 18.74 -10.16 11.42
N GLY A 177 18.43 -9.11 10.65
CA GLY A 177 18.62 -7.72 10.99
C GLY A 177 19.98 -7.19 10.59
N GLU A 178 20.83 -7.97 9.93
CA GLU A 178 22.18 -7.57 9.54
C GLU A 178 22.16 -6.72 8.28
N TRP A 179 23.06 -5.74 8.19
CA TRP A 179 23.14 -4.86 7.02
C TRP A 179 23.65 -5.64 5.81
N VAL A 180 22.81 -5.76 4.79
CA VAL A 180 23.20 -6.22 3.45
C VAL A 180 23.72 -5.03 2.65
N ILE A 181 23.00 -3.91 2.71
CA ILE A 181 23.43 -2.63 2.12
C ILE A 181 23.55 -1.63 3.28
N PRO A 182 24.77 -1.19 3.64
CA PRO A 182 24.97 -0.22 4.72
C PRO A 182 24.24 1.10 4.47
N PRO A 183 23.89 1.87 5.53
CA PRO A 183 23.22 3.15 5.39
C PRO A 183 23.95 4.13 4.47
N ARG A 184 23.32 4.50 3.35
CA ARG A 184 23.86 5.47 2.38
C ARG A 184 22.82 6.24 1.59
N PHE A 185 21.55 5.83 1.64
CA PHE A 185 20.48 6.45 0.89
C PHE A 185 19.75 7.49 1.75
N THR A 186 19.45 8.64 1.17
CA THR A 186 18.56 9.63 1.82
C THR A 186 17.10 9.22 1.71
N TRP A 187 16.76 8.44 0.69
CA TRP A 187 15.50 7.73 0.56
C TRP A 187 15.67 6.51 -0.33
N SER A 188 14.94 5.43 -0.04
CA SER A 188 14.82 4.28 -0.91
C SER A 188 13.47 3.58 -0.73
N GLY A 189 13.03 2.88 -1.78
CA GLY A 189 11.83 2.05 -1.78
C GLY A 189 12.12 0.62 -1.34
N ARG A 190 11.13 -0.27 -1.48
CA ARG A 190 11.32 -1.71 -1.25
C ARG A 190 11.96 -2.37 -2.46
N PHE A 191 12.51 -3.57 -2.26
CA PHE A 191 12.93 -4.42 -3.38
C PHE A 191 11.70 -5.02 -4.04
N SER A 192 11.66 -4.94 -5.37
CA SER A 192 10.71 -5.64 -6.24
C SER A 192 11.38 -6.01 -7.56
N GLU A 193 11.17 -7.23 -8.01
CA GLU A 193 11.88 -7.86 -9.12
C GLU A 193 13.41 -7.76 -9.01
N GLY A 194 13.93 -7.79 -7.79
CA GLY A 194 15.36 -7.67 -7.48
C GLY A 194 15.96 -6.27 -7.61
N LEU A 195 15.15 -5.22 -7.81
CA LEU A 195 15.60 -3.82 -7.85
C LEU A 195 14.84 -2.96 -6.84
N ALA A 196 15.48 -1.89 -6.35
CA ALA A 196 14.82 -0.90 -5.50
C ALA A 196 15.10 0.52 -6.00
N ALA A 197 14.09 1.38 -6.01
CA ALA A 197 14.28 2.80 -6.26
C ALA A 197 15.07 3.43 -5.10
N ALA A 198 16.10 4.23 -5.37
CA ALA A 198 16.91 4.85 -4.34
C ALA A 198 17.49 6.20 -4.77
N THR A 199 17.78 7.06 -3.78
CA THR A 199 18.47 8.34 -3.95
C THR A 199 19.47 8.56 -2.81
N VAL A 200 20.57 9.21 -3.14
CA VAL A 200 21.62 9.60 -2.18
C VAL A 200 21.61 11.10 -1.88
N ASP A 201 20.96 11.91 -2.72
CA ASP A 201 20.93 13.38 -2.61
C ASP A 201 19.52 13.96 -2.47
N GLY A 202 18.48 13.12 -2.60
CA GLY A 202 17.08 13.53 -2.54
C GLY A 202 16.60 14.32 -3.76
N ARG A 203 17.40 14.40 -4.84
CA ARG A 203 17.10 15.18 -6.05
C ARG A 203 16.77 14.30 -7.24
N ALA A 204 17.52 13.22 -7.40
CA ALA A 204 17.30 12.25 -8.46
C ALA A 204 17.24 10.83 -7.88
N VAL A 205 16.31 10.06 -8.41
CA VAL A 205 16.10 8.65 -8.09
C VAL A 205 16.69 7.81 -9.21
N GLY A 206 17.39 6.74 -8.83
CA GLY A 206 17.84 5.65 -9.70
C GLY A 206 17.35 4.32 -9.15
N PHE A 207 17.82 3.21 -9.71
CA PHE A 207 17.51 1.87 -9.19
C PHE A 207 18.80 1.14 -8.82
N VAL A 208 18.75 0.52 -7.65
CA VAL A 208 19.85 -0.26 -7.09
C VAL A 208 19.53 -1.75 -7.11
N ASP A 209 20.56 -2.57 -7.28
CA ASP A 209 20.48 -4.02 -7.09
C ASP A 209 20.62 -4.42 -5.62
N ARG A 210 20.71 -5.73 -5.35
CA ARG A 210 20.85 -6.30 -4.00
C ARG A 210 22.20 -6.04 -3.35
N ASP A 211 23.23 -5.69 -4.11
CA ASP A 211 24.51 -5.21 -3.59
C ASP A 211 24.44 -3.69 -3.30
N GLY A 212 23.31 -3.08 -3.65
CA GLY A 212 23.00 -1.67 -3.51
C GLY A 212 23.53 -0.82 -4.65
N GLU A 213 24.18 -1.40 -5.64
CA GLU A 213 24.83 -0.66 -6.71
C GLU A 213 23.80 -0.16 -7.72
N PHE A 214 23.98 1.07 -8.19
CA PHE A 214 23.06 1.69 -9.15
C PHE A 214 23.21 1.03 -10.52
N VAL A 215 22.38 0.03 -10.81
CA VAL A 215 22.26 -0.56 -12.14
C VAL A 215 21.56 0.40 -13.11
N LEU A 216 20.66 1.24 -12.60
CA LEU A 216 20.07 2.36 -13.34
C LEU A 216 20.41 3.66 -12.62
N PRO A 217 21.30 4.50 -13.17
CA PRO A 217 21.83 5.64 -12.42
C PRO A 217 20.75 6.72 -12.20
N PRO A 218 20.84 7.48 -11.09
CA PRO A 218 19.86 8.49 -10.74
C PRO A 218 19.61 9.52 -11.85
N ARG A 219 18.38 9.60 -12.33
CA ARG A 219 17.98 10.54 -13.40
C ARG A 219 16.50 10.94 -13.41
N TRP A 220 15.69 10.32 -12.56
CA TRP A 220 14.25 10.60 -12.47
C TRP A 220 13.94 11.41 -11.21
N GLN A 221 12.89 12.23 -11.23
CA GLN A 221 12.46 12.95 -10.03
C GLN A 221 11.83 12.00 -9.00
N TYR A 222 11.10 11.00 -9.50
CA TYR A 222 10.50 9.94 -8.71
C TYR A 222 10.56 8.64 -9.52
N ALA A 223 10.62 7.52 -8.81
CA ALA A 223 10.48 6.19 -9.37
C ALA A 223 9.69 5.31 -8.40
N GLY A 224 8.78 4.50 -8.93
CA GLY A 224 8.08 3.46 -8.17
C GLY A 224 8.77 2.10 -8.29
N ASP A 225 8.13 1.08 -7.74
CA ASP A 225 8.63 -0.29 -7.77
C ASP A 225 8.50 -0.88 -9.19
N PHE A 226 9.38 -1.84 -9.51
CA PHE A 226 9.20 -2.69 -10.68
C PHE A 226 8.08 -3.69 -10.43
N GLU A 227 7.13 -3.76 -11.36
CA GLU A 227 6.08 -4.77 -11.42
C GLU A 227 5.84 -5.10 -12.91
N ASP A 228 5.63 -6.37 -13.22
CA ASP A 228 5.53 -6.86 -14.61
C ASP A 228 6.66 -6.35 -15.54
N GLY A 229 7.89 -6.23 -15.00
CA GLY A 229 9.06 -5.77 -15.75
C GLY A 229 9.16 -4.27 -16.01
N LEU A 230 8.22 -3.47 -15.52
CA LEU A 230 8.17 -2.01 -15.71
C LEU A 230 8.05 -1.25 -14.39
N ALA A 231 8.68 -0.09 -14.30
CA ALA A 231 8.54 0.81 -13.16
C ALA A 231 8.05 2.20 -13.61
N PRO A 232 7.07 2.82 -12.92
CA PRO A 232 6.67 4.18 -13.19
C PRO A 232 7.78 5.15 -12.79
N VAL A 233 8.09 6.11 -13.65
CA VAL A 233 9.13 7.13 -13.44
C VAL A 233 8.64 8.52 -13.81
N THR A 234 9.02 9.51 -13.01
CA THR A 234 8.61 10.91 -13.22
C THR A 234 9.75 11.74 -13.79
N ARG A 235 9.49 12.40 -14.93
CA ARG A 235 10.36 13.40 -15.54
C ARG A 235 9.54 14.61 -15.97
N ASN A 236 10.05 15.82 -15.66
CA ASN A 236 9.35 17.09 -15.88
C ASN A 236 7.90 17.12 -15.38
N GLY A 237 7.62 16.48 -14.23
CA GLY A 237 6.27 16.44 -13.65
C GLY A 237 5.29 15.53 -14.39
N ARG A 238 5.77 14.67 -15.30
CA ARG A 238 4.96 13.69 -16.02
C ARG A 238 5.47 12.28 -15.76
N VAL A 239 4.55 11.33 -15.69
CA VAL A 239 4.82 9.90 -15.49
C VAL A 239 4.97 9.20 -16.84
N GLY A 240 6.00 8.36 -16.92
CA GLY A 240 6.22 7.36 -17.96
C GLY A 240 6.69 6.06 -17.30
N TYR A 241 7.10 5.07 -18.10
CA TYR A 241 7.50 3.76 -17.58
C TYR A 241 8.81 3.30 -18.18
N VAL A 242 9.69 2.80 -17.32
CA VAL A 242 11.02 2.32 -17.67
C VAL A 242 11.08 0.80 -17.50
N ASN A 243 11.78 0.10 -18.38
CA ASN A 243 12.10 -1.31 -18.19
C ASN A 243 13.36 -1.49 -17.34
N ARG A 244 13.69 -2.75 -17.03
CA ARG A 244 14.87 -3.11 -16.23
C ARG A 244 16.21 -2.78 -16.89
N ALA A 245 16.23 -2.51 -18.20
CA ALA A 245 17.41 -2.01 -18.93
C ALA A 245 17.55 -0.48 -18.85
N GLY A 246 16.59 0.23 -18.24
CA GLY A 246 16.60 1.69 -18.14
C GLY A 246 16.00 2.40 -19.36
N GLU A 247 15.39 1.66 -20.27
CA GLU A 247 14.76 2.19 -21.47
C GLU A 247 13.36 2.69 -21.14
N LEU A 248 13.04 3.91 -21.57
CA LEU A 248 11.72 4.50 -21.39
C LEU A 248 10.75 3.90 -22.42
N VAL A 249 10.09 2.80 -22.04
CA VAL A 249 9.13 2.08 -22.90
C VAL A 249 7.88 2.93 -23.14
N ILE A 250 7.38 3.58 -22.09
CA ILE A 250 6.24 4.49 -22.17
C ILE A 250 6.75 5.91 -21.86
N PRO A 251 6.68 6.85 -22.82
CA PRO A 251 7.15 8.22 -22.62
C PRO A 251 6.48 8.91 -21.44
N CYS A 252 7.22 9.80 -20.76
CA CYS A 252 6.68 10.62 -19.68
C CYS A 252 5.66 11.64 -20.20
N ARG A 253 4.38 11.25 -20.22
CA ARG A 253 3.26 12.06 -20.74
C ARG A 253 2.06 12.12 -19.81
N TYR A 254 1.92 11.15 -18.91
CA TYR A 254 0.79 11.08 -18.00
C TYR A 254 0.97 12.04 -16.83
N GLU A 255 -0.13 12.53 -16.28
CA GLU A 255 -0.13 13.36 -15.07
C GLU A 255 0.23 12.49 -13.87
N GLU A 256 -0.28 11.26 -13.84
CA GLU A 256 -0.05 10.26 -12.80
C GLU A 256 0.02 8.85 -13.42
N GLY A 257 0.63 7.90 -12.71
CA GLY A 257 0.67 6.50 -13.11
C GLY A 257 1.01 5.60 -11.91
N MET A 258 0.34 4.45 -11.85
CA MET A 258 0.56 3.42 -10.84
C MET A 258 1.49 2.33 -11.36
N PRO A 259 2.13 1.53 -10.50
CA PRO A 259 2.83 0.32 -10.95
C PRO A 259 1.92 -0.58 -11.80
N PHE A 260 2.53 -1.36 -12.69
CA PHE A 260 1.80 -2.37 -13.43
C PHE A 260 1.26 -3.45 -12.48
N SER A 261 0.13 -4.03 -12.86
CA SER A 261 -0.42 -5.21 -12.22
C SER A 261 -1.26 -5.95 -13.24
N GLU A 262 -1.04 -7.25 -13.38
CA GLU A 262 -1.71 -8.10 -14.36
C GLU A 262 -1.57 -7.59 -15.81
N GLY A 263 -0.41 -6.99 -16.12
CA GLY A 263 -0.09 -6.46 -17.45
C GLY A 263 -0.74 -5.12 -17.80
N LEU A 264 -1.43 -4.48 -16.85
CA LEU A 264 -2.05 -3.16 -17.02
C LEU A 264 -1.58 -2.18 -15.96
N ALA A 265 -1.46 -0.90 -16.34
CA ALA A 265 -1.20 0.19 -15.40
C ALA A 265 -2.28 1.27 -15.50
N ALA A 266 -2.79 1.69 -14.34
CA ALA A 266 -3.68 2.85 -14.26
C ALA A 266 -2.87 4.13 -14.49
N VAL A 267 -3.32 4.99 -15.40
CA VAL A 267 -2.68 6.26 -15.76
C VAL A 267 -3.70 7.38 -15.80
N ALA A 268 -3.27 8.58 -15.40
CA ALA A 268 -4.11 9.78 -15.45
C ALA A 268 -3.69 10.72 -16.59
N SER A 269 -4.68 11.22 -17.33
CA SER A 269 -4.51 12.26 -18.35
C SER A 269 -5.75 13.15 -18.38
N GLY A 270 -5.57 14.47 -18.31
CA GLY A 270 -6.69 15.41 -18.29
C GLY A 270 -7.61 15.23 -17.08
N GLY A 271 -7.06 14.84 -15.92
CA GLY A 271 -7.83 14.55 -14.71
C GLY A 271 -8.74 13.32 -14.81
N ARG A 272 -8.53 12.45 -15.80
CA ARG A 272 -9.26 11.19 -15.99
C ARG A 272 -8.31 10.01 -15.94
N VAL A 273 -8.79 8.89 -15.40
CA VAL A 273 -8.06 7.62 -15.31
C VAL A 273 -8.42 6.73 -16.50
N GLY A 274 -7.40 6.09 -17.06
CA GLY A 274 -7.48 5.03 -18.05
C GLY A 274 -6.41 3.97 -17.74
N TYR A 275 -6.31 2.96 -18.60
CA TYR A 275 -5.40 1.83 -18.41
C TYR A 275 -4.60 1.57 -19.67
N VAL A 276 -3.29 1.40 -19.50
CA VAL A 276 -2.35 1.10 -20.58
C VAL A 276 -1.71 -0.26 -20.39
N ASP A 277 -1.38 -0.92 -21.51
CA ASP A 277 -0.54 -2.12 -21.48
C ASP A 277 0.95 -1.78 -21.40
N ALA A 278 1.79 -2.81 -21.33
CA ALA A 278 3.24 -2.69 -21.26
C ALA A 278 3.88 -2.01 -22.49
N ALA A 279 3.19 -1.94 -23.62
CA ALA A 279 3.63 -1.19 -24.81
C ALA A 279 3.17 0.28 -24.78
N GLY A 280 2.40 0.69 -23.76
CA GLY A 280 1.81 2.02 -23.64
C GLY A 280 0.58 2.24 -24.52
N ALA A 281 -0.02 1.17 -25.05
CA ALA A 281 -1.28 1.25 -25.76
C ALA A 281 -2.42 1.36 -24.74
N GLU A 282 -3.31 2.34 -24.93
CA GLU A 282 -4.51 2.47 -24.11
C GLU A 282 -5.43 1.27 -24.37
N ARG A 283 -5.58 0.44 -23.34
CA ARG A 283 -6.54 -0.67 -23.32
C ARG A 283 -7.91 -0.19 -22.87
N LEU A 284 -7.92 0.70 -21.90
CA LEU A 284 -9.12 1.40 -21.45
C LEU A 284 -8.88 2.91 -21.53
N PRO A 285 -9.69 3.65 -22.29
CA PRO A 285 -9.47 5.07 -22.52
C PRO A 285 -9.60 5.88 -21.22
N THR A 286 -8.88 6.99 -21.12
CA THR A 286 -8.93 7.88 -19.95
C THR A 286 -10.28 8.60 -19.85
N HIS A 287 -11.24 8.04 -19.11
CA HIS A 287 -12.57 8.64 -18.90
C HIS A 287 -13.11 8.48 -17.48
N TYR A 288 -12.57 7.56 -16.69
CA TYR A 288 -12.94 7.38 -15.28
C TYR A 288 -12.47 8.58 -14.45
N THR A 289 -13.19 8.94 -13.39
CA THR A 289 -12.73 9.97 -12.43
C THR A 289 -11.73 9.41 -11.42
N ALA A 290 -11.70 8.09 -11.22
CA ALA A 290 -10.76 7.38 -10.36
C ALA A 290 -10.66 5.92 -10.79
N GLY A 291 -9.54 5.26 -10.49
CA GLY A 291 -9.34 3.84 -10.77
C GLY A 291 -8.24 3.22 -9.90
N THR A 292 -8.41 1.96 -9.51
CA THR A 292 -7.38 1.16 -8.83
C THR A 292 -6.57 0.34 -9.86
N PRO A 293 -5.37 -0.16 -9.50
CA PRO A 293 -4.74 -1.25 -10.25
C PRO A 293 -5.68 -2.46 -10.38
N PHE A 294 -5.41 -3.31 -11.38
CA PHE A 294 -6.08 -4.60 -11.51
C PHE A 294 -5.53 -5.59 -10.49
N GLU A 295 -6.43 -6.28 -9.79
CA GLU A 295 -6.09 -7.38 -8.88
C GLU A 295 -7.14 -8.49 -9.06
N HIS A 296 -6.68 -9.73 -9.29
CA HIS A 296 -7.53 -10.89 -9.56
C HIS A 296 -8.48 -10.69 -10.75
N GLY A 297 -8.00 -10.03 -11.81
CA GLY A 297 -8.73 -9.76 -13.05
C GLY A 297 -9.73 -8.61 -12.96
N VAL A 298 -9.78 -7.86 -11.85
CA VAL A 298 -10.75 -6.76 -11.67
C VAL A 298 -10.11 -5.46 -11.18
N ALA A 299 -10.72 -4.34 -11.54
CA ALA A 299 -10.39 -3.03 -11.00
C ALA A 299 -11.65 -2.29 -10.53
N LEU A 300 -11.50 -1.44 -9.52
CA LEU A 300 -12.53 -0.49 -9.10
C LEU A 300 -12.32 0.83 -9.81
N VAL A 301 -13.37 1.33 -10.48
CA VAL A 301 -13.34 2.62 -11.17
C VAL A 301 -14.56 3.45 -10.82
N VAL A 302 -14.44 4.77 -10.96
CA VAL A 302 -15.58 5.68 -10.81
C VAL A 302 -15.92 6.28 -12.17
N ASP A 303 -17.15 6.05 -12.62
CA ASP A 303 -17.70 6.59 -13.87
C ASP A 303 -19.07 7.23 -13.62
N GLY A 304 -19.27 8.46 -14.10
CA GLY A 304 -20.51 9.20 -13.90
C GLY A 304 -20.95 9.33 -12.43
N GLY A 305 -19.98 9.37 -11.49
CA GLY A 305 -20.25 9.42 -10.05
C GLY A 305 -20.66 8.09 -9.41
N ARG A 306 -20.60 6.98 -10.16
CA ARG A 306 -20.90 5.63 -9.65
C ARG A 306 -19.62 4.80 -9.55
N LEU A 307 -19.58 3.90 -8.57
CA LEU A 307 -18.53 2.90 -8.44
C LEU A 307 -18.84 1.72 -9.36
N LEU A 308 -17.85 1.27 -10.12
CA LEU A 308 -17.94 0.10 -10.99
C LEU A 308 -16.82 -0.88 -10.61
N VAL A 309 -17.13 -2.17 -10.72
CA VAL A 309 -16.13 -3.23 -10.84
C VAL A 309 -16.04 -3.57 -12.31
N ILE A 310 -14.84 -3.45 -12.90
CA ILE A 310 -14.60 -3.76 -14.31
C ILE A 310 -13.62 -4.93 -14.45
N ASP A 311 -13.77 -5.72 -15.51
CA ASP A 311 -12.73 -6.65 -15.94
C ASP A 311 -11.64 -5.95 -16.78
N THR A 312 -10.60 -6.69 -17.17
CA THR A 312 -9.47 -6.18 -17.97
C THR A 312 -9.86 -5.70 -19.38
N GLU A 313 -11.05 -6.07 -19.86
CA GLU A 313 -11.62 -5.58 -21.12
C GLU A 313 -12.52 -4.34 -20.91
N GLY A 314 -12.67 -3.87 -19.66
CA GLY A 314 -13.50 -2.72 -19.29
C GLY A 314 -14.98 -3.04 -19.18
N ARG A 315 -15.37 -4.32 -19.23
CA ARG A 315 -16.76 -4.72 -19.04
C ARG A 315 -17.10 -4.54 -17.57
N ALA A 316 -18.16 -3.78 -17.30
CA ALA A 316 -18.69 -3.64 -15.95
C ALA A 316 -19.28 -4.98 -15.48
N LEU A 317 -18.62 -5.62 -14.53
CA LEU A 317 -19.09 -6.80 -13.82
C LEU A 317 -20.13 -6.43 -12.75
N TRP A 318 -20.00 -5.23 -12.20
CA TRP A 318 -20.90 -4.69 -11.19
C TRP A 318 -20.94 -3.15 -11.22
N ARG A 319 -22.04 -2.56 -10.75
CA ARG A 319 -22.23 -1.12 -10.63
C ARG A 319 -22.94 -0.80 -9.32
N SER A 320 -22.54 0.27 -8.64
CA SER A 320 -23.25 0.75 -7.46
C SER A 320 -24.67 1.21 -7.83
N PRO A 321 -25.67 1.02 -6.95
CA PRO A 321 -27.00 1.57 -7.12
C PRO A 321 -26.94 3.09 -7.31
N THR A 322 -27.95 3.64 -8.00
CA THR A 322 -28.26 5.06 -7.93
C THR A 322 -28.96 5.39 -6.62
N GLU A 323 -28.56 6.49 -5.99
CA GLU A 323 -29.46 7.22 -5.08
C GLU A 323 -30.75 7.66 -5.78
#